data_AF-A0A6C2YTN5-F1
#
_entry.id   AF-A0A6C2YTN5-F1
#
_cell.length_a   1.000
_cell.length_b   1.000
_cell.length_c   1.000
_cell.angle_alpha   90.00
_cell.angle_beta   90.00
_cell.angle_gamma   90.00
#
_symmetry.space_group_name_H-M   'P 1'
#
loop_
_entity.id
_entity.type
_entity.pdbx_description
1 polymer ?
#
loop_
_entity_poly.entity_id
_entity_poly.type
_entity_poly.pdbx_seq_one_letter_code
_entity_poly.pdbx_strand_id
1 'polypeptide(L)'
;MTTSDVTDYCFVVEVATDDQEWQSVELDIHEHDEAAKGQYLGVWQKLCQALQKHHELGKRPPAPEWAAWKPGEWCDQKHGYESRLKFVATCGANLVGFLNCWPNVPSVYDSTKHVLYVEHLAAAPGNIDCELWRKRFRFVGQALLAVAVLLSKQYGHEGRLGLHVADDRAFGFYRHISERHCGGNLFHPEQTGIPGPTPRREHERSKRYLETVENAASEWLEGYRRD
;
A
#
# COMPACT_ATOMS: atom_id res chain seq x y z
N MET A 1 10.45 17.74 -8.86
CA MET A 1 11.23 16.78 -8.04
C MET A 1 12.65 17.29 -7.92
N THR A 2 13.05 17.79 -6.76
CA THR A 2 14.47 17.88 -6.42
C THR A 2 14.88 16.53 -5.84
N THR A 3 15.87 15.88 -6.44
CA THR A 3 16.32 14.52 -6.12
C THR A 3 17.03 14.40 -4.76
N SER A 4 17.08 15.45 -3.94
CA SER A 4 17.87 15.48 -2.70
C SER A 4 17.23 14.74 -1.53
N ASP A 5 15.90 14.63 -1.46
CA ASP A 5 15.23 14.14 -0.24
C ASP A 5 14.91 12.63 -0.30
N VAL A 6 15.02 12.00 -1.47
CA VAL A 6 14.82 10.55 -1.64
C VAL A 6 16.05 9.76 -1.18
N THR A 7 17.23 10.34 -1.26
CA THR A 7 18.49 9.66 -0.92
C THR A 7 18.67 9.42 0.58
N ASP A 8 17.93 10.13 1.43
CA ASP A 8 18.09 10.09 2.89
C ASP A 8 17.42 8.89 3.55
N TYR A 9 16.56 8.17 2.83
CA TYR A 9 15.79 7.05 3.37
C TYR A 9 16.15 5.74 2.66
N CYS A 10 16.06 4.64 3.38
CA CYS A 10 16.25 3.28 2.90
C CYS A 10 15.09 2.41 3.35
N PHE A 11 14.25 1.99 2.40
CA PHE A 11 13.07 1.18 2.70
C PHE A 11 13.44 -0.29 2.66
N VAL A 12 13.82 -0.85 3.81
CA VAL A 12 14.27 -2.25 3.90
C VAL A 12 13.09 -3.20 4.14
N VAL A 13 13.12 -4.34 3.45
CA VAL A 13 12.21 -5.48 3.64
C VAL A 13 13.03 -6.74 3.92
N GLU A 14 12.41 -7.79 4.47
CA GLU A 14 13.10 -9.10 4.58
C GLU A 14 12.63 -10.05 3.48
N VAL A 15 13.55 -10.76 2.85
CA VAL A 15 13.26 -11.84 1.90
C VAL A 15 13.75 -13.17 2.47
N ALA A 16 12.93 -14.22 2.35
CA ALA A 16 13.36 -15.57 2.71
C ALA A 16 14.29 -16.14 1.62
N THR A 17 15.43 -16.68 2.03
CA THR A 17 16.32 -17.48 1.18
C THR A 17 15.74 -18.87 0.96
N ASP A 18 16.32 -19.62 0.03
CA ASP A 18 15.94 -21.02 -0.23
C ASP A 18 16.12 -21.90 1.03
N ASP A 19 17.09 -21.55 1.87
CA ASP A 19 17.36 -22.19 3.17
C ASP A 19 16.46 -21.67 4.31
N GLN A 20 15.42 -20.88 3.99
CA GLN A 20 14.48 -20.25 4.93
C GLN A 20 15.10 -19.24 5.92
N GLU A 21 16.30 -18.75 5.66
CA GLU A 21 16.89 -17.62 6.38
C GLU A 21 16.30 -16.30 5.88
N TRP A 22 16.27 -15.27 6.73
CA TRP A 22 15.76 -13.95 6.35
C TRP A 22 16.92 -13.00 6.06
N GLN A 23 16.87 -12.35 4.90
CA GLN A 23 17.86 -11.35 4.48
C GLN A 23 17.19 -10.01 4.26
N SER A 24 17.84 -8.95 4.75
CA SER A 24 17.42 -7.57 4.53
C SER A 24 17.78 -7.12 3.11
N VAL A 25 16.81 -6.61 2.37
CA VAL A 25 16.99 -6.08 1.01
C VAL A 25 16.27 -4.75 0.90
N GLU A 26 16.88 -3.81 0.19
CA GLU A 26 16.27 -2.52 -0.12
C GLU A 26 15.13 -2.68 -1.12
N LEU A 27 14.03 -1.99 -0.86
CA LEU A 27 12.85 -1.96 -1.70
C LEU A 27 13.01 -0.88 -2.77
N ASP A 28 13.02 -1.28 -4.03
CA ASP A 28 13.03 -0.34 -5.15
C ASP A 28 11.60 0.15 -5.42
N ILE A 29 11.41 1.47 -5.47
CA ILE A 29 10.11 2.10 -5.73
C ILE A 29 10.16 2.84 -7.07
N HIS A 30 9.27 2.46 -7.99
CA HIS A 30 9.20 3.02 -9.33
C HIS A 30 7.85 3.69 -9.57
N GLU A 31 7.86 4.95 -10.01
CA GLU A 31 6.66 5.64 -10.47
C GLU A 31 6.29 5.15 -11.87
N HIS A 32 5.00 4.83 -12.06
CA HIS A 32 4.39 4.48 -13.34
C HIS A 32 5.20 3.48 -14.19
N ASP A 33 5.55 2.33 -13.59
CA ASP A 33 6.28 1.27 -14.29
C ASP A 33 5.35 0.45 -15.21
N GLU A 34 5.37 0.77 -16.50
CA GLU A 34 4.64 0.01 -17.54
C GLU A 34 5.19 -1.42 -17.71
N ALA A 35 6.44 -1.72 -17.32
CA ALA A 35 6.94 -3.08 -17.33
C ALA A 35 6.25 -3.95 -16.27
N ALA A 36 5.84 -3.35 -15.15
CA ALA A 36 5.05 -4.03 -14.12
C ALA A 36 3.67 -4.47 -14.64
N LYS A 37 3.10 -3.78 -15.63
CA LYS A 37 1.84 -4.17 -16.30
C LYS A 37 1.92 -5.59 -16.85
N GLY A 38 3.03 -5.92 -17.51
CA GLY A 38 3.28 -7.26 -18.04
C GLY A 38 3.29 -8.33 -16.95
N GLN A 39 3.87 -8.01 -15.79
CA GLN A 39 3.91 -8.92 -14.64
C GLN A 39 2.52 -9.12 -14.00
N TYR A 40 1.73 -8.04 -13.85
CA TYR A 40 0.36 -8.11 -13.35
C TYR A 40 -0.58 -8.91 -14.27
N LEU A 41 -0.51 -8.69 -15.57
CA LEU A 41 -1.33 -9.44 -16.54
C LEU A 41 -0.84 -10.89 -16.69
N GLY A 42 0.45 -11.14 -16.48
CA GLY A 42 1.05 -12.46 -16.63
C GLY A 42 0.77 -13.38 -15.44
N VAL A 43 1.38 -13.11 -14.30
CA VAL A 43 1.40 -14.02 -13.14
C VAL A 43 0.14 -13.83 -12.30
N TRP A 44 -0.16 -12.59 -11.90
CA TRP A 44 -1.27 -12.31 -10.99
C TRP A 44 -2.63 -12.75 -11.55
N GLN A 45 -2.92 -12.42 -12.81
CA GLN A 45 -4.17 -12.84 -13.45
C GLN A 45 -4.35 -14.36 -13.44
N LYS A 46 -3.29 -15.12 -13.72
CA LYS A 46 -3.32 -16.60 -13.69
C LYS A 46 -3.57 -17.12 -12.28
N LEU A 47 -2.98 -16.50 -11.27
CA LEU A 47 -3.20 -16.87 -9.86
C LEU A 47 -4.65 -16.62 -9.43
N CYS A 48 -5.22 -15.46 -9.75
CA CYS A 48 -6.62 -15.16 -9.47
C CYS A 48 -7.57 -16.14 -10.17
N GLN A 49 -7.32 -16.43 -11.45
CA GLN A 49 -8.11 -17.40 -12.21
C GLN A 49 -8.01 -18.82 -11.61
N ALA A 50 -6.81 -19.24 -11.19
CA ALA A 50 -6.62 -20.53 -10.55
C ALA A 50 -7.37 -20.61 -9.21
N LEU A 51 -7.33 -19.54 -8.40
CA LEU A 51 -8.06 -19.45 -7.13
C LEU A 51 -9.57 -19.49 -7.35
N GLN A 52 -10.10 -18.70 -8.29
CA GLN A 52 -11.52 -18.70 -8.64
C GLN A 52 -11.97 -20.11 -9.06
N LYS A 53 -11.25 -20.73 -10.00
CA LYS A 53 -11.53 -22.08 -10.47
C LYS A 53 -11.49 -23.12 -9.34
N HIS A 54 -10.54 -23.01 -8.41
CA HIS A 54 -10.45 -23.90 -7.25
C HIS A 54 -11.68 -23.80 -6.34
N HIS A 55 -12.20 -22.60 -6.13
CA HIS A 55 -13.42 -22.38 -5.35
C HIS A 55 -14.68 -22.87 -6.09
N GLU A 56 -14.76 -22.66 -7.40
CA GLU A 56 -15.86 -23.12 -8.26
C GLU A 56 -15.98 -24.65 -8.30
N LEU A 57 -14.86 -25.36 -8.47
CA LEU A 57 -14.84 -26.83 -8.59
C LEU A 57 -15.12 -27.56 -7.26
N GLY A 58 -14.87 -26.90 -6.13
CA GLY A 58 -14.82 -27.57 -4.81
C GLY A 58 -16.10 -27.54 -3.98
N LYS A 59 -17.22 -26.97 -4.45
CA LYS A 59 -18.37 -26.57 -3.59
C LYS A 59 -17.91 -25.79 -2.35
N ARG A 60 -16.84 -25.00 -2.49
CA ARG A 60 -16.26 -24.20 -1.42
C ARG A 60 -17.04 -22.89 -1.29
N PRO A 61 -16.89 -22.15 -0.18
CA PRO A 61 -17.35 -20.75 -0.14
C PRO A 61 -16.80 -19.97 -1.35
N PRO A 62 -17.47 -18.90 -1.80
CA PRO A 62 -17.00 -18.11 -2.93
C PRO A 62 -15.55 -17.66 -2.72
N ALA A 63 -14.81 -17.49 -3.82
CA ALA A 63 -13.47 -16.93 -3.74
C ALA A 63 -13.52 -15.58 -3.03
N PRO A 64 -12.49 -15.22 -2.23
CA PRO A 64 -12.43 -13.90 -1.62
C PRO A 64 -12.63 -12.79 -2.66
N GLU A 65 -13.28 -11.68 -2.29
CA GLU A 65 -13.61 -10.60 -3.25
C GLU A 65 -12.37 -10.06 -3.98
N TRP A 66 -11.21 -10.03 -3.32
CA TRP A 66 -9.96 -9.61 -3.94
C TRP A 66 -9.49 -10.53 -5.08
N ALA A 67 -10.03 -11.74 -5.21
CA ALA A 67 -9.74 -12.62 -6.35
C ALA A 67 -10.33 -12.09 -7.66
N ALA A 68 -11.38 -11.26 -7.60
CA ALA A 68 -11.94 -10.56 -8.76
C ALA A 68 -11.16 -9.30 -9.14
N TRP A 69 -10.12 -8.96 -8.37
CA TRP A 69 -9.36 -7.74 -8.57
C TRP A 69 -8.42 -7.86 -9.77
N LYS A 70 -8.30 -6.77 -10.54
CA LYS A 70 -7.53 -6.73 -11.79
C LYS A 70 -6.43 -5.67 -11.70
N PRO A 71 -5.30 -5.95 -11.04
CA PRO A 71 -4.17 -5.02 -10.92
C PRO A 71 -3.65 -4.52 -12.27
N GLY A 72 -3.71 -5.35 -13.32
CA GLY A 72 -3.28 -4.93 -14.66
C GLY A 72 -4.09 -3.78 -15.26
N GLU A 73 -5.37 -3.63 -14.87
CA GLU A 73 -6.20 -2.48 -15.28
C GLU A 73 -5.83 -1.18 -14.53
N TRP A 74 -4.87 -1.21 -13.60
CA TRP A 74 -4.42 -0.01 -12.89
C TRP A 74 -3.35 0.76 -13.64
N CYS A 75 -2.56 0.09 -14.47
CA CYS A 75 -1.62 0.76 -15.38
C CYS A 75 -2.40 1.63 -16.39
N ASP A 76 -3.62 1.22 -16.74
CA ASP A 76 -4.48 1.96 -17.67
C ASP A 76 -4.78 3.38 -17.17
N GLN A 77 -4.70 4.34 -18.08
CA GLN A 77 -5.22 5.69 -17.86
C GLN A 77 -6.75 5.64 -18.00
N LYS A 78 -7.45 6.08 -16.94
CA LYS A 78 -8.91 6.16 -16.91
C LYS A 78 -9.29 7.62 -16.76
N HIS A 79 -10.32 8.05 -17.49
CA HIS A 79 -10.82 9.41 -17.35
C HIS A 79 -11.29 9.67 -15.92
N GLY A 80 -10.86 10.80 -15.34
CA GLY A 80 -11.10 11.17 -13.94
C GLY A 80 -10.06 10.62 -12.95
N TYR A 81 -8.98 9.99 -13.42
CA TYR A 81 -7.88 9.46 -12.61
C TYR A 81 -6.51 10.04 -13.01
N GLU A 82 -6.50 11.16 -13.72
CA GLU A 82 -5.31 11.76 -14.31
C GLU A 82 -4.30 12.24 -13.25
N SER A 83 -4.78 12.64 -12.08
CA SER A 83 -3.94 13.09 -10.96
C SER A 83 -3.51 11.96 -10.01
N ARG A 84 -3.93 10.72 -10.28
CA ARG A 84 -3.60 9.58 -9.44
C ARG A 84 -2.15 9.15 -9.67
N LEU A 85 -1.37 9.18 -8.60
CA LEU A 85 0.00 8.69 -8.57
C LEU A 85 0.00 7.17 -8.43
N LYS A 86 0.87 6.50 -9.17
CA LYS A 86 0.97 5.03 -9.22
C LYS A 86 2.41 4.62 -9.00
N PHE A 87 2.65 3.85 -7.96
CA PHE A 87 3.97 3.35 -7.61
C PHE A 87 3.96 1.84 -7.56
N VAL A 88 5.05 1.25 -8.03
CA VAL A 88 5.33 -0.17 -8.00
C VAL A 88 6.55 -0.40 -7.09
N ALA A 89 6.49 -1.44 -6.28
CA ALA A 89 7.58 -1.83 -5.41
C ALA A 89 8.16 -3.18 -5.84
N THR A 90 9.48 -3.21 -6.02
CA THR A 90 10.23 -4.39 -6.45
C THR A 90 11.36 -4.74 -5.48
N CYS A 91 11.64 -6.03 -5.37
CA CYS A 91 12.80 -6.57 -4.67
C CYS A 91 13.64 -7.34 -5.70
N GLY A 92 14.65 -6.67 -6.27
CA GLY A 92 15.32 -7.13 -7.48
C GLY A 92 14.31 -7.33 -8.61
N ALA A 93 14.28 -8.51 -9.22
CA ALA A 93 13.34 -8.82 -10.32
C ALA A 93 11.89 -9.12 -9.88
N ASN A 94 11.59 -9.11 -8.58
CA ASN A 94 10.29 -9.56 -8.07
C ASN A 94 9.41 -8.36 -7.75
N LEU A 95 8.21 -8.34 -8.32
CA LEU A 95 7.15 -7.43 -7.93
C LEU A 95 6.58 -7.83 -6.56
N VAL A 96 6.72 -6.95 -5.58
CA VAL A 96 6.34 -7.23 -4.19
C VAL A 96 5.24 -6.33 -3.66
N GLY A 97 4.86 -5.26 -4.36
CA GLY A 97 3.73 -4.45 -3.95
C GLY A 97 3.47 -3.27 -4.87
N PHE A 98 2.46 -2.49 -4.52
CA PHE A 98 2.15 -1.23 -5.18
C PHE A 98 1.44 -0.28 -4.23
N LEU A 99 1.49 0.99 -4.60
CA LEU A 99 0.91 2.09 -3.87
C LEU A 99 0.25 3.06 -4.86
N ASN A 100 -1.03 3.35 -4.66
CA ASN A 100 -1.76 4.35 -5.44
C ASN A 100 -2.22 5.47 -4.52
N CYS A 101 -1.92 6.70 -4.91
CA CYS A 101 -2.19 7.87 -4.10
C CYS A 101 -2.85 9.00 -4.89
N TRP A 102 -3.55 9.87 -4.17
CA TRP A 102 -4.05 11.14 -4.67
C TRP A 102 -3.34 12.26 -3.91
N PRO A 103 -2.65 13.18 -4.59
CA PRO A 103 -1.74 14.11 -3.94
C PRO A 103 -2.45 15.10 -3.01
N ASN A 104 -3.55 15.73 -3.45
CA ASN A 104 -4.09 16.91 -2.78
C ASN A 104 -5.55 16.71 -2.33
N VAL A 105 -5.79 15.82 -1.37
CA VAL A 105 -7.13 15.64 -0.79
C VAL A 105 -7.26 16.49 0.48
N PRO A 106 -8.36 17.24 0.69
CA PRO A 106 -8.55 18.00 1.93
C PRO A 106 -8.53 17.07 3.16
N SER A 107 -7.87 17.50 4.23
CA SER A 107 -7.93 16.80 5.52
C SER A 107 -9.34 16.90 6.11
N VAL A 108 -9.79 15.82 6.77
CA VAL A 108 -11.09 15.84 7.47
C VAL A 108 -10.99 16.43 8.88
N TYR A 109 -9.77 16.57 9.41
CA TYR A 109 -9.52 17.13 10.74
C TYR A 109 -9.16 18.62 10.69
N ASP A 110 -8.58 19.08 9.59
CA ASP A 110 -8.21 20.48 9.37
C ASP A 110 -8.41 20.88 7.91
N SER A 111 -9.50 21.58 7.62
CA SER A 111 -9.85 22.02 6.25
C SER A 111 -8.85 22.98 5.60
N THR A 112 -7.91 23.55 6.36
CA THR A 112 -6.82 24.37 5.82
C THR A 112 -5.64 23.53 5.32
N LYS A 113 -5.63 22.23 5.64
CA LYS A 113 -4.58 21.28 5.31
C LYS A 113 -5.03 20.27 4.25
N HIS A 114 -4.04 19.69 3.60
CA HIS A 114 -4.21 18.60 2.65
C HIS A 114 -3.44 17.36 3.12
N VAL A 115 -3.87 16.22 2.60
CA VAL A 115 -3.30 14.89 2.82
C VAL A 115 -2.99 14.23 1.48
N LEU A 116 -1.94 13.40 1.47
CA LEU A 116 -1.77 12.40 0.44
C LEU A 116 -2.76 11.26 0.72
N TYR A 117 -3.79 11.13 -0.09
CA TYR A 117 -4.77 10.07 0.13
C TYR A 117 -4.31 8.75 -0.50
N VAL A 118 -4.14 7.71 0.30
CA VAL A 118 -3.79 6.36 -0.14
C VAL A 118 -5.06 5.64 -0.58
N GLU A 119 -5.25 5.53 -1.90
CA GLU A 119 -6.38 4.78 -2.48
C GLU A 119 -6.15 3.29 -2.32
N HIS A 120 -4.93 2.83 -2.58
CA HIS A 120 -4.58 1.44 -2.49
C HIS A 120 -3.14 1.27 -2.01
N LEU A 121 -2.96 0.38 -1.04
CA LEU A 121 -1.67 -0.15 -0.62
C LEU A 121 -1.84 -1.66 -0.56
N ALA A 122 -1.09 -2.38 -1.39
CA ALA A 122 -1.03 -3.83 -1.24
C ALA A 122 0.39 -4.34 -1.38
N ALA A 123 0.66 -5.36 -0.59
CA ALA A 123 1.94 -6.03 -0.49
C ALA A 123 1.76 -7.51 -0.86
N ALA A 124 2.84 -8.11 -1.33
CA ALA A 124 2.94 -9.55 -1.52
C ALA A 124 2.55 -10.24 -0.20
N PRO A 125 1.87 -11.40 -0.27
CA PRO A 125 1.29 -12.06 0.89
C PRO A 125 2.32 -12.51 1.94
N GLY A 126 3.61 -12.44 1.59
CA GLY A 126 4.72 -12.13 2.47
C GLY A 126 5.13 -13.19 3.51
N ASN A 127 4.15 -13.69 4.26
CA ASN A 127 4.29 -14.68 5.32
C ASN A 127 3.51 -15.96 5.01
N ILE A 128 2.70 -15.96 3.94
CA ILE A 128 1.93 -17.13 3.54
C ILE A 128 2.90 -18.13 2.90
N ASP A 129 3.30 -19.11 3.71
CA ASP A 129 3.96 -20.30 3.20
C ASP A 129 2.95 -21.11 2.38
N CYS A 130 3.11 -21.08 1.06
CA CYS A 130 2.40 -22.01 0.20
C CYS A 130 3.25 -22.30 -1.04
N GLU A 131 3.06 -23.48 -1.62
CA GLU A 131 3.81 -23.97 -2.78
C GLU A 131 3.75 -23.04 -4.00
N LEU A 132 2.73 -22.17 -4.06
CA LEU A 132 2.54 -21.17 -5.10
C LEU A 132 3.57 -20.02 -5.01
N TRP A 133 3.99 -19.67 -3.79
CA TRP A 133 4.84 -18.51 -3.50
C TRP A 133 6.25 -18.99 -3.12
N ARG A 134 7.08 -19.24 -4.14
CA ARG A 134 8.48 -19.68 -3.94
C ARG A 134 9.35 -18.68 -3.16
N LYS A 135 8.93 -17.41 -3.07
CA LYS A 135 9.60 -16.38 -2.27
C LYS A 135 8.62 -15.76 -1.28
N ARG A 136 9.13 -15.48 -0.08
CA ARG A 136 8.41 -14.86 1.03
C ARG A 136 9.06 -13.52 1.36
N PHE A 137 8.24 -12.52 1.68
CA PHE A 137 8.66 -11.13 1.90
C PHE A 137 8.01 -10.55 3.16
N ARG A 138 8.76 -10.05 4.13
CA ARG A 138 8.20 -9.37 5.30
C ARG A 138 8.31 -7.86 5.17
N PHE A 139 7.47 -7.18 5.94
CA PHE A 139 7.50 -5.72 6.12
C PHE A 139 7.26 -4.87 4.87
N VAL A 140 6.96 -5.46 3.71
CA VAL A 140 6.64 -4.71 2.48
C VAL A 140 5.51 -3.69 2.70
N GLY A 141 4.43 -4.08 3.39
CA GLY A 141 3.33 -3.15 3.69
C GLY A 141 3.75 -1.99 4.61
N GLN A 142 4.66 -2.23 5.54
CA GLN A 142 5.20 -1.19 6.44
C GLN A 142 6.08 -0.22 5.65
N ALA A 143 7.01 -0.75 4.85
CA ALA A 143 7.85 0.02 3.97
C ALA A 143 7.02 0.88 3.00
N LEU A 144 5.99 0.33 2.37
CA LEU A 144 5.07 1.08 1.50
C LEU A 144 4.31 2.19 2.24
N LEU A 145 3.94 1.99 3.50
CA LEU A 145 3.31 3.05 4.31
C LEU A 145 4.31 4.18 4.60
N ALA A 146 5.56 3.84 4.92
CA ALA A 146 6.62 4.83 5.10
C ALA A 146 6.92 5.60 3.80
N VAL A 147 6.95 4.91 2.66
CA VAL A 147 7.04 5.53 1.32
C VAL A 147 5.89 6.50 1.11
N ALA A 148 4.65 6.15 1.48
CA ALA A 148 3.52 7.07 1.39
C ALA A 148 3.72 8.31 2.26
N VAL A 149 4.24 8.18 3.49
CA VAL A 149 4.58 9.34 4.35
C VAL A 149 5.65 10.21 3.69
N LEU A 150 6.71 9.63 3.13
CA LEU A 150 7.74 10.38 2.41
C LEU A 150 7.15 11.15 1.22
N LEU A 151 6.32 10.49 0.40
CA LEU A 151 5.61 11.13 -0.70
C LEU A 151 4.75 12.28 -0.18
N SER A 152 4.02 12.10 0.92
CA SER A 152 3.22 13.17 1.52
C SER A 152 4.07 14.39 1.88
N LYS A 153 5.25 14.20 2.48
CA LYS A 153 6.20 15.30 2.72
C LYS A 153 6.65 15.98 1.42
N GLN A 154 6.98 15.20 0.39
CA GLN A 154 7.40 15.73 -0.92
C GLN A 154 6.31 16.54 -1.63
N TYR A 155 5.03 16.23 -1.37
CA TYR A 155 3.89 16.99 -1.88
C TYR A 155 3.50 18.18 -0.96
N GLY A 156 4.27 18.47 0.09
CA GLY A 156 4.02 19.60 1.01
C GLY A 156 2.90 19.32 2.01
N HIS A 157 2.68 18.05 2.35
CA HIS A 157 1.64 17.61 3.28
C HIS A 157 2.21 17.10 4.61
N GLU A 158 3.51 17.32 4.88
CA GLU A 158 4.18 17.02 6.15
C GLU A 158 3.99 15.58 6.66
N GLY A 159 3.75 14.62 5.77
CA GLY A 159 3.53 13.22 6.16
C GLY A 159 2.07 12.87 6.48
N ARG A 160 1.14 13.81 6.34
CA ARG A 160 -0.31 13.54 6.50
C ARG A 160 -0.80 12.63 5.39
N LEU A 161 -1.37 11.50 5.79
CA LEU A 161 -1.97 10.49 4.93
C LEU A 161 -3.44 10.34 5.29
N GLY A 162 -4.32 10.26 4.30
CA GLY A 162 -5.71 9.83 4.49
C GLY A 162 -5.95 8.49 3.80
N LEU A 163 -6.70 7.57 4.40
CA LEU A 163 -7.04 6.30 3.75
C LEU A 163 -8.32 5.69 4.28
N HIS A 164 -8.99 4.91 3.43
CA HIS A 164 -10.06 4.01 3.86
C HIS A 164 -9.55 2.59 4.03
N VAL A 165 -9.81 2.00 5.18
CA VAL A 165 -9.38 0.65 5.48
C VAL A 165 -10.25 -0.36 4.73
N ALA A 166 -9.60 -1.34 4.10
CA ALA A 166 -10.29 -2.34 3.29
C ALA A 166 -11.22 -3.25 4.11
N ASP A 167 -10.73 -3.77 5.24
CA ASP A 167 -11.43 -4.69 6.14
C ASP A 167 -10.85 -4.66 7.58
N ASP A 168 -11.36 -5.50 8.49
CA ASP A 168 -10.86 -5.61 9.87
C ASP A 168 -9.42 -6.11 9.99
N ARG A 169 -8.93 -6.90 9.03
CA ARG A 169 -7.55 -7.40 9.05
C ARG A 169 -6.58 -6.28 8.69
N ALA A 170 -6.91 -5.50 7.65
CA ALA A 170 -6.17 -4.30 7.30
C ALA A 170 -6.21 -3.28 8.45
N PHE A 171 -7.33 -3.16 9.17
CA PHE A 171 -7.41 -2.28 10.34
C PHE A 171 -6.46 -2.73 11.46
N GLY A 172 -6.44 -4.04 11.75
CA GLY A 172 -5.50 -4.63 12.71
C GLY A 172 -4.04 -4.38 12.34
N PHE A 173 -3.70 -4.42 11.05
CA PHE A 173 -2.36 -4.05 10.57
C PHE A 173 -2.00 -2.60 10.91
N TYR A 174 -2.85 -1.62 10.59
CA TYR A 174 -2.57 -0.21 10.89
C TYR A 174 -2.51 0.07 12.39
N ARG A 175 -3.40 -0.56 13.18
CA ARG A 175 -3.35 -0.48 14.64
C ARG A 175 -2.04 -1.04 15.20
N HIS A 176 -1.60 -2.21 14.72
CA HIS A 176 -0.35 -2.80 15.17
C HIS A 176 0.85 -1.88 14.89
N ILE A 177 0.89 -1.24 13.72
CA ILE A 177 1.94 -0.26 13.40
C ILE A 177 1.89 0.90 14.39
N SER A 178 0.71 1.50 14.56
CA SER A 178 0.51 2.64 15.47
C SER A 178 0.98 2.31 16.89
N GLU A 179 0.53 1.18 17.44
CA GLU A 179 0.83 0.75 18.81
C GLU A 179 2.31 0.41 19.00
N ARG A 180 2.91 -0.34 18.07
CA ARG A 180 4.28 -0.86 18.20
C ARG A 180 5.35 0.18 17.93
N HIS A 181 5.09 1.11 17.01
CA HIS A 181 6.12 2.02 16.50
C HIS A 181 5.87 3.49 16.83
N CYS A 182 4.64 3.87 17.19
CA CYS A 182 4.27 5.27 17.45
C CYS A 182 3.46 5.45 18.75
N GLY A 183 3.56 4.50 19.69
CA GLY A 183 2.88 4.57 20.99
C GLY A 183 1.35 4.67 20.91
N GLY A 184 0.75 4.22 19.81
CA GLY A 184 -0.69 4.29 19.56
C GLY A 184 -1.18 5.59 18.92
N ASN A 185 -0.28 6.53 18.62
CA ASN A 185 -0.64 7.89 18.17
C ASN A 185 -0.39 8.16 16.68
N LEU A 186 -0.17 7.13 15.86
CA LEU A 186 0.07 7.32 14.43
C LEU A 186 -1.14 7.93 13.72
N PHE A 187 -2.36 7.59 14.15
CA PHE A 187 -3.60 8.03 13.51
C PHE A 187 -4.46 8.86 14.47
N HIS A 188 -5.19 9.82 13.91
CA HIS A 188 -6.33 10.44 14.57
C HIS A 188 -7.43 9.40 14.86
N PRO A 189 -8.39 9.69 15.76
CA PRO A 189 -9.51 8.78 16.04
C PRO A 189 -10.30 8.42 14.78
N GLU A 190 -10.47 7.14 14.47
CA GLU A 190 -11.13 6.71 13.22
C GLU A 190 -12.51 7.34 12.98
N GLN A 191 -12.86 7.54 11.72
CA GLN A 191 -14.16 8.08 11.31
C GLN A 191 -14.85 7.17 10.29
N THR A 192 -16.16 7.33 10.13
CA THR A 192 -16.95 6.71 9.05
C THR A 192 -17.78 7.79 8.36
N GLY A 193 -18.34 7.49 7.19
CA GLY A 193 -19.14 8.45 6.41
C GLY A 193 -18.32 9.42 5.56
N ILE A 194 -16.99 9.36 5.66
CA ILE A 194 -16.06 10.18 4.87
C ILE A 194 -16.10 9.71 3.40
N PRO A 195 -16.27 10.62 2.44
CA PRO A 195 -16.16 10.27 1.02
C PRO A 195 -14.68 10.14 0.63
N GLY A 196 -14.33 9.09 -0.13
CA GLY A 196 -13.03 9.04 -0.79
C GLY A 196 -12.98 9.97 -2.03
N PRO A 197 -11.78 10.30 -2.53
CA PRO A 197 -11.59 11.14 -3.71
C PRO A 197 -11.98 10.41 -5.02
N THR A 198 -12.15 9.09 -4.95
CA THR A 198 -12.44 8.26 -6.13
C THR A 198 -13.86 8.56 -6.65
N PRO A 199 -14.03 9.04 -7.90
CA PRO A 199 -15.29 9.62 -8.39
C PRO A 199 -16.52 8.68 -8.47
N ARG A 200 -16.46 7.44 -7.96
CA ARG A 200 -17.44 6.37 -8.28
C ARG A 200 -17.78 5.42 -7.13
N ARG A 201 -17.45 5.73 -5.87
CA ARG A 201 -17.54 4.74 -4.78
C ARG A 201 -18.29 5.24 -3.55
N GLU A 202 -19.62 5.22 -3.61
CA GLU A 202 -20.46 5.42 -2.41
C GLU A 202 -20.14 4.43 -1.29
N HIS A 203 -19.70 3.21 -1.63
CA HIS A 203 -19.33 2.17 -0.67
C HIS A 203 -18.09 2.49 0.19
N GLU A 204 -17.33 3.54 -0.13
CA GLU A 204 -16.21 3.97 0.73
C GLU A 204 -16.72 4.65 2.01
N ARG A 205 -17.93 5.23 1.99
CA ARG A 205 -18.53 5.88 3.17
C ARG A 205 -18.79 4.93 4.33
N SER A 206 -18.98 3.64 4.06
CA SER A 206 -19.17 2.64 5.12
C SER A 206 -17.85 2.11 5.69
N LYS A 207 -16.70 2.47 5.10
CA LYS A 207 -15.39 2.03 5.57
C LYS A 207 -14.87 2.97 6.65
N ARG A 208 -14.01 2.44 7.51
CA ARG A 208 -13.26 3.25 8.48
C ARG A 208 -12.22 4.08 7.75
N TYR A 209 -12.26 5.38 7.95
CA TYR A 209 -11.27 6.34 7.50
C TYR A 209 -10.23 6.55 8.60
N LEU A 210 -8.95 6.49 8.22
CA LEU A 210 -7.81 6.82 9.06
C LEU A 210 -7.07 8.01 8.46
N GLU A 211 -6.58 8.89 9.33
CA GLU A 211 -5.67 9.97 8.94
C GLU A 211 -4.49 10.00 9.89
N THR A 212 -3.27 10.15 9.37
CA THR A 212 -2.07 10.19 10.21
C THR A 212 -1.92 11.52 10.93
N VAL A 213 -1.39 11.47 12.15
CA VAL A 213 -0.93 12.66 12.88
C VAL A 213 0.46 13.02 12.38
N GLU A 214 0.66 14.27 11.98
CA GLU A 214 1.89 14.80 11.36
C GLU A 214 3.19 14.41 12.08
N ASN A 215 3.27 14.65 13.40
CA ASN A 215 4.46 14.34 14.18
C ASN A 215 4.74 12.83 14.24
N ALA A 216 3.68 12.02 14.44
CA ALA A 216 3.81 10.58 14.54
C ALA A 216 4.14 9.94 13.18
N ALA A 217 3.61 10.50 12.08
CA ALA A 217 3.98 10.09 10.73
C ALA A 217 5.45 10.40 10.45
N SER A 218 5.93 11.58 10.87
CA SER A 218 7.35 11.92 10.76
C SER A 218 8.21 10.95 11.57
N GLU A 219 7.89 10.68 12.83
CA GLU A 219 8.58 9.69 13.67
C GLU A 219 8.61 8.29 13.02
N TRP A 220 7.49 7.84 12.45
CA TRP A 220 7.42 6.59 11.68
C TRP A 220 8.41 6.57 10.52
N LEU A 221 8.48 7.65 9.73
CA LEU A 221 9.39 7.76 8.60
C LEU A 221 10.86 7.79 9.04
N GLU A 222 11.18 8.42 10.18
CA GLU A 222 12.55 8.49 10.71
C GLU A 222 13.13 7.11 11.00
N GLY A 223 12.30 6.10 11.29
CA GLY A 223 12.73 4.70 11.43
C GLY A 223 13.34 4.09 10.16
N TYR A 224 13.22 4.77 9.02
CA TYR A 224 13.78 4.37 7.72
C TYR A 224 14.91 5.29 7.23
N ARG A 225 15.37 6.24 8.05
CA ARG A 225 16.49 7.11 7.69
C ARG A 225 17.77 6.27 7.52
N ARG A 226 18.58 6.58 6.50
CA ARG A 226 19.92 5.99 6.36
C ARG A 226 20.82 6.52 7.48
N ASP A 227 21.56 5.61 8.12
CA ASP A 227 22.66 5.96 9.01
C ASP A 227 23.82 6.65 8.26
#